data_AF-A0A0S4UH25-F1
#
_entry.id   AF-A0A0S4UH25-F1
#
_cell.length_a   1.000
_cell.length_b   1.000
_cell.length_c   1.000
_cell.angle_alpha   90.00
_cell.angle_beta   90.00
_cell.angle_gamma   90.00
#
_symmetry.space_group_name_H-M   'P 1'
#
loop_
_entity.id
_entity.type
_entity.pdbx_description
1 polymer ?
#
loop_
_entity_poly.entity_id
_entity_poly.type
_entity_poly.pdbx_seq_one_letter_code
_entity_poly.pdbx_strand_id
1 'polypeptide(L)'
;MIEESVMLRQHNLRLRKYDYVLGRLFVALPIGGLVVAVLLLFADWRVGRFELAMCLAMYLFTMMGIEVGFHRCFAHRAFKAGTGLQWVLAVAGSMGGHGPLIWWVTTHRRHHRFVDTDQDPHTPNKDLRGPWRNFKSFLYGYVGWTMDTDVKLQEGWQRYGVDLYKNSILFKVHARFALIALLGLLLPTVAGALFHRTAEGALLGLLWGGLVPICLTQHLFWMINAFGHRIGAKPFNGRIVGDSRNCWWLALPTFGQGWHNNHHADPGCATTRKTWWQLDPGAWLIRLFERLGWASAVKWK
;
A
#
# COMPACT_ATOMS: atom_id res chain seq x y z
N MET A 1 -27.35 -29.68 1.60
CA MET A 1 -26.27 -29.50 2.60
C MET A 1 -24.95 -30.14 2.19
N ILE A 2 -24.85 -31.45 1.90
CA ILE A 2 -23.57 -32.07 1.54
C ILE A 2 -23.01 -31.51 0.22
N GLU A 3 -23.84 -31.38 -0.81
CA GLU A 3 -23.44 -30.89 -2.13
C GLU A 3 -23.00 -29.41 -2.11
N GLU A 4 -23.73 -28.57 -1.37
CA GLU A 4 -23.37 -27.17 -1.11
C GLU A 4 -22.03 -27.04 -0.38
N SER A 5 -21.76 -27.90 0.61
CA SER A 5 -20.48 -27.93 1.33
C SER A 5 -19.30 -28.33 0.42
N VAL A 6 -19.54 -29.25 -0.52
CA VAL A 6 -18.53 -29.68 -1.51
C VAL A 6 -18.25 -28.55 -2.51
N MET A 7 -19.30 -27.88 -3.00
CA MET A 7 -19.18 -26.75 -3.93
C MET A 7 -18.43 -25.56 -3.30
N LEU A 8 -18.77 -25.18 -2.06
CA LEU A 8 -18.07 -24.14 -1.30
C LEU A 8 -16.59 -24.50 -1.09
N ARG A 9 -16.30 -25.76 -0.74
CA ARG A 9 -14.92 -26.23 -0.58
C ARG A 9 -14.13 -26.13 -1.88
N GLN A 10 -14.70 -26.58 -3.00
CA GLN A 10 -14.05 -26.49 -4.31
C GLN A 10 -13.82 -25.04 -4.74
N HIS A 11 -14.80 -24.16 -4.51
CA HIS A 11 -14.68 -22.72 -4.77
C HIS A 11 -13.52 -22.11 -3.96
N ASN A 12 -13.45 -22.41 -2.65
CA ASN A 12 -12.39 -21.92 -1.77
C ASN A 12 -11.01 -22.43 -2.20
N LEU A 13 -10.89 -23.68 -2.64
CA LEU A 13 -9.64 -24.22 -3.17
C LEU A 13 -9.20 -23.50 -4.46
N ARG A 14 -10.14 -23.21 -5.37
CA ARG A 14 -9.85 -22.44 -6.59
C ARG A 14 -9.41 -21.02 -6.25
N LEU A 15 -10.14 -20.31 -5.38
CA LEU A 15 -9.77 -18.97 -4.93
C LEU A 15 -8.37 -18.95 -4.31
N ARG A 16 -8.05 -19.92 -3.44
CA ARG A 16 -6.71 -20.07 -2.86
C ARG A 16 -5.65 -20.26 -3.93
N LYS A 17 -5.88 -21.11 -4.94
CA LYS A 17 -4.95 -21.29 -6.06
C LYS A 17 -4.75 -20.01 -6.87
N TYR A 18 -5.83 -19.27 -7.17
CA TYR A 18 -5.73 -18.00 -7.90
C TYR A 18 -4.98 -16.95 -7.10
N ASP A 19 -5.30 -16.78 -5.83
CA ASP A 19 -4.60 -15.85 -4.93
C ASP A 19 -3.11 -16.22 -4.79
N TYR A 20 -2.80 -17.52 -4.72
CA TYR A 20 -1.42 -18.00 -4.67
C TYR A 20 -0.62 -17.54 -5.89
N VAL A 21 -1.17 -17.72 -7.10
CA VAL A 21 -0.50 -17.33 -8.35
C VAL A 21 -0.46 -15.81 -8.48
N LEU A 22 -1.61 -15.14 -8.37
CA LEU A 22 -1.72 -13.69 -8.55
C LEU A 22 -0.88 -12.94 -7.52
N GLY A 23 -0.94 -13.31 -6.24
CA GLY A 23 -0.15 -12.67 -5.19
C GLY A 23 1.35 -12.69 -5.48
N ARG A 24 1.87 -13.82 -5.99
CA ARG A 24 3.28 -13.92 -6.40
C ARG A 24 3.60 -13.07 -7.61
N LEU A 25 2.70 -13.01 -8.59
CA LEU A 25 2.87 -12.14 -9.76
C LEU A 25 2.89 -10.66 -9.35
N PHE A 26 1.99 -10.24 -8.45
CA PHE A 26 1.95 -8.87 -7.93
C PHE A 26 3.24 -8.45 -7.18
N VAL A 27 3.95 -9.41 -6.59
CA VAL A 27 5.25 -9.20 -5.92
C VAL A 27 6.40 -9.27 -6.93
N ALA A 28 6.43 -10.28 -7.78
CA ALA A 28 7.54 -10.56 -8.67
C ALA A 28 7.61 -9.62 -9.87
N LEU A 29 6.47 -9.22 -10.44
CA LEU A 29 6.42 -8.41 -11.66
C LEU A 29 7.06 -7.02 -11.48
N PRO A 30 6.77 -6.24 -10.42
CA PRO A 30 7.43 -4.95 -10.21
C PRO A 30 8.94 -5.08 -9.93
N ILE A 31 9.35 -6.14 -9.21
CA ILE A 31 10.78 -6.45 -8.96
C ILE A 31 11.49 -6.78 -10.27
N GLY A 32 10.91 -7.67 -11.08
CA GLY A 32 11.43 -8.02 -12.40
C GLY A 32 11.49 -6.80 -13.32
N GLY A 33 10.47 -5.94 -13.29
CA GLY A 33 10.46 -4.67 -14.02
C GLY A 33 11.61 -3.75 -13.62
N LEU A 34 11.88 -3.61 -12.31
CA LEU A 34 13.03 -2.84 -11.83
C LEU A 34 14.37 -3.45 -12.30
N VAL A 35 14.52 -4.77 -12.21
CA VAL A 35 15.74 -5.45 -12.68
C VAL A 35 15.95 -5.20 -14.18
N VAL A 36 14.91 -5.37 -15.00
CA VAL A 36 14.98 -5.10 -16.43
C VAL A 36 15.31 -3.62 -16.69
N ALA A 37 14.66 -2.69 -15.99
CA ALA A 37 14.95 -1.25 -16.13
C ALA A 37 16.43 -0.93 -15.85
N VAL A 38 17.02 -1.53 -14.81
CA VAL A 38 18.43 -1.37 -14.46
C VAL A 38 19.35 -2.02 -15.50
N LEU A 39 19.03 -3.23 -15.96
CA LEU A 39 19.83 -3.90 -16.99
C LEU A 39 19.84 -3.11 -18.32
N LEU A 40 18.72 -2.50 -18.68
CA LEU A 40 18.64 -1.67 -19.89
C LEU A 40 19.51 -0.40 -19.77
N LEU A 41 19.67 0.19 -18.58
CA LEU A 41 20.63 1.28 -18.36
C LEU A 41 22.06 0.86 -18.67
N PHE A 42 22.45 -0.38 -18.34
CA PHE A 42 23.76 -0.92 -18.67
C PHE A 42 23.91 -1.32 -20.15
N ALA A 43 22.79 -1.46 -20.86
CA ALA A 43 22.74 -1.72 -22.30
C ALA A 43 22.59 -0.42 -23.13
N ASP A 44 23.02 0.72 -22.58
CA ASP A 44 22.98 2.04 -23.21
C ASP A 44 21.58 2.60 -23.54
N TRP A 45 20.51 2.05 -22.96
CA TRP A 45 19.18 2.66 -23.07
C TRP A 45 19.14 3.95 -22.27
N ARG A 46 18.83 5.06 -22.95
CA ARG A 46 18.85 6.39 -22.35
C ARG A 46 17.54 6.69 -21.63
N VAL A 47 17.61 6.84 -20.31
CA VAL A 47 16.51 7.35 -19.49
C VAL A 47 16.64 8.87 -19.40
N GLY A 48 15.67 9.57 -19.97
CA GLY A 48 15.65 11.01 -20.04
C GLY A 48 14.84 11.66 -18.91
N ARG A 49 14.70 12.98 -19.02
CA ARG A 49 13.90 13.77 -18.06
C ARG A 49 12.42 13.37 -18.08
N PHE A 50 11.91 12.89 -19.22
CA PHE A 50 10.52 12.46 -19.38
C PHE A 50 10.22 11.23 -18.54
N GLU A 51 11.04 10.18 -18.63
CA GLU A 51 10.89 8.94 -17.86
C GLU A 51 10.99 9.20 -16.36
N LEU A 52 11.98 10.02 -15.94
CA LEU A 52 12.17 10.37 -14.54
C LEU A 52 11.00 11.19 -13.99
N ALA A 53 10.50 12.16 -14.76
CA ALA A 53 9.34 12.97 -14.37
C ALA A 53 8.08 12.11 -14.27
N MET A 54 7.87 11.21 -15.22
CA MET A 54 6.74 10.28 -15.22
C MET A 54 6.83 9.27 -14.05
N CYS A 55 8.02 8.72 -13.79
CA CYS A 55 8.30 7.86 -12.63
C CYS A 55 7.92 8.59 -11.33
N LEU A 56 8.44 9.81 -11.16
CA LEU A 56 8.17 10.63 -9.99
C LEU A 56 6.67 10.96 -9.88
N ALA A 57 6.02 11.36 -10.97
CA ALA A 57 4.60 11.69 -10.96
C ALA A 57 3.73 10.49 -10.56
N MET A 58 3.98 9.33 -11.16
CA MET A 58 3.25 8.09 -10.85
C MET A 58 3.52 7.61 -9.42
N TYR A 59 4.75 7.72 -8.93
CA TYR A 59 5.10 7.45 -7.55
C TYR A 59 4.36 8.38 -6.58
N LEU A 60 4.41 9.70 -6.78
CA LEU A 60 3.74 10.67 -5.90
C LEU A 60 2.23 10.49 -5.93
N PHE A 61 1.64 10.24 -7.11
CA PHE A 61 0.21 10.03 -7.27
C PHE A 61 -0.27 8.76 -6.55
N THR A 62 0.40 7.63 -6.79
CA THR A 62 0.04 6.37 -6.13
C THR A 62 0.32 6.39 -4.63
N MET A 63 1.44 6.96 -4.19
CA MET A 63 1.77 7.14 -2.77
C MET A 63 0.72 8.01 -2.06
N MET A 64 0.28 9.11 -2.67
CA MET A 64 -0.84 9.91 -2.16
C MET A 64 -2.11 9.05 -2.01
N GLY A 65 -2.46 8.26 -3.02
CA GLY A 65 -3.64 7.41 -2.99
C GLY A 65 -3.61 6.35 -1.89
N ILE A 66 -2.44 5.73 -1.65
CA ILE A 66 -2.29 4.72 -0.59
C ILE A 66 -2.24 5.41 0.78
N GLU A 67 -1.33 6.37 0.98
CA GLU A 67 -1.08 6.95 2.30
C GLU A 67 -2.17 7.94 2.74
N VAL A 68 -2.58 8.85 1.87
CA VAL A 68 -3.64 9.83 2.22
C VAL A 68 -5.02 9.21 2.05
N GLY A 69 -5.21 8.42 1.00
CA GLY A 69 -6.47 7.75 0.68
C GLY A 69 -6.73 6.51 1.51
N PHE A 70 -6.11 5.39 1.16
CA PHE A 70 -6.40 4.09 1.77
C PHE A 70 -6.14 4.13 3.28
N HIS A 71 -5.01 4.69 3.67
CA HIS A 71 -4.59 4.70 5.06
C HIS A 71 -5.34 5.75 5.90
N ARG A 72 -5.05 7.04 5.72
CA ARG A 72 -5.60 8.08 6.62
C ARG A 72 -7.10 8.33 6.41
N CYS A 73 -7.57 8.40 5.16
CA CYS A 73 -8.99 8.66 4.88
C CYS A 73 -9.85 7.42 5.15
N PHE A 74 -9.58 6.29 4.48
CA PHE A 74 -10.51 5.16 4.46
C PHE A 74 -10.31 4.20 5.64
N ALA A 75 -9.08 3.92 6.07
CA ALA A 75 -8.84 3.06 7.22
C ALA A 75 -9.14 3.76 8.54
N HIS A 76 -8.58 4.96 8.73
CA HIS A 76 -8.62 5.65 10.03
C HIS A 76 -9.62 6.80 10.15
N ARG A 77 -10.26 7.19 9.05
CA ARG A 77 -11.27 8.26 9.05
C ARG A 77 -10.71 9.54 9.68
N ALA A 78 -9.48 9.88 9.31
CA ALA A 78 -8.79 11.07 9.80
C ALA A 78 -9.40 12.36 9.23
N PHE A 79 -10.11 12.26 8.11
CA PHE A 79 -10.91 13.33 7.51
C PHE A 79 -12.03 12.75 6.65
N LYS A 80 -12.99 13.60 6.24
CA LYS A 80 -14.02 13.28 5.25
C LYS A 80 -13.64 13.91 3.91
N ALA A 81 -13.33 13.08 2.92
CA ALA A 81 -13.14 13.52 1.54
C ALA A 81 -14.49 13.76 0.84
N GLY A 82 -14.60 14.86 0.09
CA GLY A 82 -15.69 15.08 -0.86
C GLY A 82 -15.66 14.07 -2.02
N THR A 83 -16.76 13.98 -2.77
CA THR A 83 -16.95 12.96 -3.83
C THR A 83 -15.81 12.88 -4.84
N GLY A 84 -15.34 14.02 -5.36
CA GLY A 84 -14.23 14.05 -6.33
C GLY A 84 -12.92 13.55 -5.72
N LEU A 85 -12.60 14.00 -4.51
CA LEU A 85 -11.39 13.57 -3.81
C LEU A 85 -11.45 12.07 -3.43
N GLN A 86 -12.62 11.54 -3.08
CA GLN A 86 -12.80 10.10 -2.85
C GLN A 86 -12.43 9.29 -4.09
N TRP A 87 -12.91 9.68 -5.27
CA TRP A 87 -12.54 9.01 -6.53
C TRP A 87 -11.04 9.09 -6.79
N VAL A 88 -10.45 10.28 -6.69
CA VAL A 88 -9.01 10.49 -6.94
C VAL A 88 -8.17 9.62 -6.02
N LEU A 89 -8.41 9.68 -4.71
CA LEU A 89 -7.64 8.90 -3.73
C LEU A 89 -7.83 7.38 -3.91
N ALA A 90 -9.06 6.94 -4.20
CA ALA A 90 -9.37 5.53 -4.38
C ALA A 90 -8.74 4.93 -5.64
N VAL A 91 -8.80 5.67 -6.76
CA VAL A 91 -8.20 5.27 -8.04
C VAL A 91 -6.68 5.33 -7.96
N ALA A 92 -6.12 6.41 -7.44
CA ALA A 92 -4.67 6.58 -7.31
C ALA A 92 -4.05 5.46 -6.46
N GLY A 93 -4.67 5.10 -5.34
CA GLY A 93 -4.16 4.01 -4.49
C GLY A 93 -4.26 2.65 -5.18
N SER A 94 -5.33 2.42 -5.95
CA SER A 94 -5.55 1.16 -6.68
C SER A 94 -4.59 1.01 -7.86
N MET A 95 -4.17 2.10 -8.51
CA MET A 95 -3.12 2.10 -9.54
C MET A 95 -1.75 1.68 -8.98
N GLY A 96 -1.52 1.85 -7.67
CA GLY A 96 -0.30 1.41 -7.00
C GLY A 96 -0.18 -0.11 -6.82
N GLY A 97 -1.23 -0.89 -7.08
CA GLY A 97 -1.13 -2.36 -7.12
C GLY A 97 -0.96 -3.06 -5.77
N HIS A 98 -1.41 -2.46 -4.66
CA HIS A 98 -1.32 -3.03 -3.29
C HIS A 98 -2.48 -3.98 -2.93
N GLY A 99 -3.25 -4.41 -3.93
CA GLY A 99 -4.46 -5.19 -3.76
C GLY A 99 -5.74 -4.35 -3.71
N PRO A 100 -6.92 -4.99 -3.75
CA PRO A 100 -8.19 -4.28 -3.81
C PRO A 100 -8.42 -3.34 -2.61
N LEU A 101 -8.95 -2.14 -2.86
CA LEU A 101 -9.09 -1.08 -1.85
C LEU A 101 -9.70 -1.54 -0.51
N ILE A 102 -10.91 -2.09 -0.54
CA ILE A 102 -11.58 -2.53 0.71
C ILE A 102 -10.76 -3.61 1.42
N TRP A 103 -10.17 -4.55 0.67
CA TRP A 103 -9.30 -5.58 1.23
C TRP A 103 -8.09 -4.95 1.94
N TRP A 104 -7.37 -4.04 1.28
CA TRP A 104 -6.23 -3.33 1.89
C TRP A 104 -6.64 -2.63 3.19
N VAL A 105 -7.74 -1.87 3.15
CA VAL A 105 -8.23 -1.12 4.31
C VAL A 105 -8.62 -2.05 5.46
N THR A 106 -9.31 -3.16 5.17
CA THR A 106 -9.69 -4.13 6.21
C THR A 106 -8.49 -4.85 6.80
N THR A 107 -7.50 -5.20 5.97
CA THR A 107 -6.23 -5.80 6.42
C THR A 107 -5.49 -4.83 7.35
N HIS A 108 -5.44 -3.55 7.01
CA HIS A 108 -4.82 -2.54 7.86
C HIS A 108 -5.56 -2.31 9.18
N ARG A 109 -6.90 -2.26 9.15
CA ARG A 109 -7.72 -2.17 10.36
C ARG A 109 -7.53 -3.39 11.27
N ARG A 110 -7.36 -4.57 10.69
CA ARG A 110 -7.01 -5.80 11.43
C ARG A 110 -5.63 -5.68 12.06
N HIS A 111 -4.64 -5.21 11.32
CA HIS A 111 -3.30 -4.94 11.86
C HIS A 111 -3.38 -4.06 13.11
N HIS A 112 -4.06 -2.91 13.05
CA HIS A 112 -4.19 -2.04 14.22
C HIS A 112 -4.94 -2.67 15.40
N ARG A 113 -5.89 -3.57 15.13
CA ARG A 113 -6.66 -4.24 16.19
C ARG A 113 -5.90 -5.38 16.87
N PHE A 114 -5.01 -6.04 16.14
CA PHE A 114 -4.31 -7.25 16.57
C PHE A 114 -2.80 -7.09 16.57
N VAL A 115 -2.30 -5.85 16.55
CA VAL A 115 -0.90 -5.48 16.34
C VAL A 115 0.06 -6.40 17.10
N ASP A 116 1.04 -6.95 16.37
CA ASP A 116 2.08 -7.86 16.87
C ASP A 116 1.59 -9.16 17.54
N THR A 117 0.31 -9.51 17.42
CA THR A 117 -0.22 -10.84 17.79
C THR A 117 -0.26 -11.76 16.58
N ASP A 118 -0.54 -13.05 16.80
CA ASP A 118 -0.72 -14.02 15.70
C ASP A 118 -1.89 -13.70 14.75
N GLN A 119 -2.83 -12.84 15.17
CA GLN A 119 -3.97 -12.41 14.34
C GLN A 119 -3.66 -11.18 13.45
N ASP A 120 -2.51 -10.54 13.66
CA ASP A 120 -2.01 -9.47 12.81
C ASP A 120 -1.58 -10.05 11.44
N PRO A 121 -2.19 -9.60 10.33
CA PRO A 121 -1.86 -10.11 9.00
C PRO A 121 -0.37 -10.09 8.67
N HIS A 122 0.35 -9.09 9.15
CA HIS A 122 1.74 -8.87 8.79
C HIS A 122 2.63 -8.65 10.02
N THR A 123 2.35 -9.39 11.11
CA THR A 123 3.22 -9.37 12.29
C THR A 123 4.65 -9.74 11.89
N PRO A 124 5.64 -8.88 12.19
CA PRO A 124 7.04 -9.25 12.06
C PRO A 124 7.46 -10.17 13.21
N ASN A 125 6.59 -10.49 14.16
CA ASN A 125 6.87 -11.30 15.35
C ASN A 125 6.26 -12.71 15.27
N LYS A 126 5.95 -13.19 14.05
CA LYS A 126 5.47 -14.56 13.83
C LYS A 126 6.42 -15.58 14.51
N ASP A 127 5.85 -16.48 15.32
CA ASP A 127 6.63 -17.48 16.06
C ASP A 127 7.20 -18.54 15.10
N LEU A 128 8.40 -18.25 14.58
CA LEU A 128 9.14 -19.13 13.68
C LEU A 128 10.24 -19.86 14.47
N ARG A 129 10.42 -21.15 14.19
CA ARG A 129 11.41 -22.00 14.89
C ARG A 129 12.78 -22.03 14.18
N GLY A 130 13.82 -22.32 14.95
CA GLY A 130 15.18 -22.61 14.46
C GLY A 130 16.18 -21.44 14.47
N PRO A 131 17.44 -21.66 14.04
CA PRO A 131 18.59 -20.76 14.26
C PRO A 131 18.56 -19.42 13.48
N TRP A 132 17.45 -19.09 12.83
CA TRP A 132 17.27 -17.84 12.08
C TRP A 132 15.88 -17.21 12.31
N ARG A 133 15.22 -17.57 13.42
CA ARG A 133 13.87 -17.08 13.79
C ARG A 133 13.70 -15.59 13.50
N ASN A 134 14.54 -14.76 14.10
CA ASN A 134 14.39 -13.31 14.03
C ASN A 134 14.48 -12.79 12.59
N PHE A 135 15.36 -13.36 11.78
CA PHE A 135 15.52 -13.02 10.36
C PHE A 135 14.36 -13.53 9.51
N LYS A 136 13.89 -14.76 9.74
CA LYS A 136 12.71 -15.28 9.03
C LYS A 136 11.45 -14.47 9.35
N SER A 137 11.26 -14.09 10.61
CA SER A 137 10.10 -13.29 11.01
C SER A 137 10.21 -11.85 10.47
N PHE A 138 11.44 -11.33 10.31
CA PHE A 138 11.68 -10.07 9.57
C PHE A 138 11.20 -10.17 8.12
N LEU A 139 11.71 -11.17 7.38
CA LEU A 139 11.37 -11.37 5.97
C LEU A 139 9.88 -11.63 5.78
N TYR A 140 9.26 -12.31 6.75
CA TYR A 140 7.82 -12.50 6.76
C TYR A 140 7.05 -11.19 6.87
N GLY A 141 7.39 -10.33 7.85
CA GLY A 141 6.77 -9.00 8.01
C GLY A 141 7.07 -8.05 6.85
N TYR A 142 8.22 -8.22 6.19
CA TYR A 142 8.59 -7.47 4.99
C TYR A 142 7.72 -7.87 3.80
N VAL A 143 7.86 -9.09 3.30
CA VAL A 143 7.17 -9.54 2.06
C VAL A 143 6.41 -10.84 2.23
N GLY A 144 6.80 -11.72 3.17
CA GLY A 144 6.23 -13.06 3.28
C GLY A 144 4.71 -13.08 3.50
N TRP A 145 4.17 -12.15 4.29
CA TRP A 145 2.72 -12.05 4.52
C TRP A 145 1.91 -11.78 3.25
N THR A 146 2.47 -11.06 2.26
CA THR A 146 1.79 -10.77 0.99
C THR A 146 1.62 -12.02 0.12
N MET A 147 2.43 -13.05 0.38
CA MET A 147 2.41 -14.35 -0.29
C MET A 147 1.69 -15.43 0.52
N ASP A 148 1.27 -15.12 1.75
CA ASP A 148 0.55 -16.02 2.64
C ASP A 148 -0.96 -15.97 2.34
N THR A 149 -1.43 -16.95 1.57
CA THR A 149 -2.83 -17.06 1.17
C THR A 149 -3.78 -17.24 2.35
N ASP A 150 -3.34 -17.88 3.44
CA ASP A 150 -4.17 -18.10 4.63
C ASP A 150 -4.48 -16.77 5.32
N VAL A 151 -3.48 -15.87 5.40
CA VAL A 151 -3.67 -14.53 5.94
C VAL A 151 -4.58 -13.69 5.05
N LYS A 152 -4.35 -13.70 3.73
CA LYS A 152 -5.08 -12.84 2.79
C LYS A 152 -6.54 -13.23 2.63
N LEU A 153 -6.82 -14.53 2.66
CA LEU A 153 -8.17 -15.09 2.50
C LEU A 153 -8.78 -15.54 3.84
N GLN A 154 -8.27 -15.05 4.97
CA GLN A 154 -8.81 -15.39 6.28
C GLN A 154 -10.30 -15.08 6.36
N GLU A 155 -11.09 -16.06 6.75
CA GLU A 155 -12.54 -15.95 6.81
C GLU A 155 -12.99 -14.76 7.68
N GLY A 156 -14.00 -14.03 7.20
CA GLY A 156 -14.59 -12.91 7.92
C GLY A 156 -13.77 -11.61 7.89
N TRP A 157 -12.70 -11.50 7.10
CA TRP A 157 -11.94 -10.24 6.95
C TRP A 157 -12.83 -9.04 6.54
N GLN A 158 -13.91 -9.30 5.82
CA GLN A 158 -14.86 -8.28 5.34
C GLN A 158 -15.56 -7.53 6.49
N ARG A 159 -15.70 -8.17 7.67
CA ARG A 159 -16.38 -7.58 8.83
C ARG A 159 -15.72 -6.32 9.35
N TYR A 160 -14.42 -6.12 9.06
CA TYR A 160 -13.67 -4.95 9.48
C TYR A 160 -13.89 -3.73 8.57
N GLY A 161 -14.72 -3.85 7.52
CA GLY A 161 -14.91 -2.84 6.49
C GLY A 161 -16.35 -2.67 6.02
N VAL A 162 -17.35 -3.05 6.83
CA VAL A 162 -18.78 -2.99 6.46
C VAL A 162 -19.21 -1.59 6.01
N ASP A 163 -18.64 -0.54 6.61
CA ASP A 163 -18.86 0.86 6.21
C ASP A 163 -18.38 1.16 4.79
N LEU A 164 -17.31 0.51 4.33
CA LEU A 164 -16.71 0.74 3.02
C LEU A 164 -17.57 0.15 1.89
N TYR A 165 -18.22 -0.98 2.13
CA TYR A 165 -19.17 -1.58 1.19
C TYR A 165 -20.43 -0.75 1.00
N LYS A 166 -20.82 0.06 2.00
CA LYS A 166 -21.95 0.99 1.90
C LYS A 166 -21.60 2.23 1.06
N ASN A 167 -20.31 2.53 0.86
CA ASN A 167 -19.87 3.60 -0.01
C ASN A 167 -19.75 3.09 -1.46
N SER A 168 -20.67 3.53 -2.33
CA SER A 168 -20.73 3.07 -3.72
C SER A 168 -19.46 3.36 -4.52
N ILE A 169 -18.72 4.43 -4.21
CA ILE A 169 -17.46 4.78 -4.88
C ILE A 169 -16.39 3.76 -4.53
N LEU A 170 -16.18 3.53 -3.23
CA LEU A 170 -15.16 2.61 -2.75
C LEU A 170 -15.42 1.18 -3.21
N PHE A 171 -16.69 0.76 -3.21
CA PHE A 171 -17.09 -0.54 -3.74
C PHE A 171 -16.83 -0.66 -5.25
N LYS A 172 -17.19 0.36 -6.04
CA LYS A 172 -16.95 0.37 -7.50
C LYS A 172 -15.46 0.29 -7.84
N VAL A 173 -14.60 1.00 -7.11
CA VAL A 173 -13.15 0.96 -7.28
C VAL A 173 -12.61 -0.40 -6.87
N HIS A 174 -13.02 -0.92 -5.70
CA HIS A 174 -12.62 -2.24 -5.23
C HIS A 174 -12.97 -3.35 -6.22
N ALA A 175 -14.20 -3.36 -6.74
CA ALA A 175 -14.65 -4.36 -7.72
C ALA A 175 -13.93 -4.27 -9.08
N ARG A 176 -13.38 -3.09 -9.42
CA ARG A 176 -12.63 -2.85 -10.66
C ARG A 176 -11.12 -2.80 -10.44
N PHE A 177 -10.64 -3.29 -9.30
CA PHE A 177 -9.23 -3.18 -8.92
C PHE A 177 -8.29 -3.65 -10.03
N ALA A 178 -8.52 -4.83 -10.63
CA ALA A 178 -7.65 -5.37 -11.67
C ALA A 178 -7.52 -4.43 -12.89
N LEU A 179 -8.64 -3.83 -13.32
CA LEU A 179 -8.65 -2.86 -14.41
C LEU A 179 -7.89 -1.58 -14.02
N ILE A 180 -8.13 -1.06 -12.81
CA ILE A 180 -7.49 0.18 -12.35
C ILE A 180 -5.98 -0.02 -12.12
N ALA A 181 -5.57 -1.16 -11.58
CA ALA A 181 -4.15 -1.54 -11.46
C ALA A 181 -3.50 -1.67 -12.83
N LEU A 182 -4.20 -2.26 -13.81
CA LEU A 182 -3.72 -2.32 -15.20
C LEU A 182 -3.58 -0.94 -15.82
N LEU A 183 -4.49 0.01 -15.54
CA LEU A 183 -4.33 1.41 -15.98
C LEU A 183 -3.10 2.08 -15.36
N GLY A 184 -2.70 1.70 -14.15
CA GLY A 184 -1.43 2.10 -13.53
C GLY A 184 -0.19 1.73 -14.36
N LEU A 185 -0.30 0.70 -15.20
CA LEU A 185 0.74 0.28 -16.14
C LEU A 185 0.52 0.86 -17.54
N LEU A 186 -0.71 0.78 -18.06
CA LEU A 186 -1.02 1.15 -19.44
C LEU A 186 -0.89 2.66 -19.70
N LEU A 187 -1.31 3.51 -18.75
CA LEU A 187 -1.22 4.96 -18.94
C LEU A 187 0.23 5.43 -19.16
N PRO A 188 1.22 5.08 -18.30
CA PRO A 188 2.60 5.45 -18.56
C PRO A 188 3.21 4.75 -19.78
N THR A 189 2.82 3.50 -20.09
CA THR A 189 3.20 2.84 -21.35
C THR A 189 2.77 3.63 -22.57
N VAL A 190 1.49 4.02 -22.64
CA VAL A 190 0.95 4.82 -23.75
C VAL A 190 1.59 6.20 -23.79
N ALA A 191 1.82 6.84 -22.64
CA ALA A 191 2.50 8.13 -22.58
C ALA A 191 3.92 8.07 -23.16
N GLY A 192 4.71 7.04 -22.78
CA GLY A 192 6.04 6.80 -23.33
C GLY A 192 6.02 6.48 -24.83
N ALA A 193 5.08 5.64 -25.27
CA ALA A 193 4.87 5.33 -26.68
C ALA A 193 4.58 6.57 -27.51
N LEU A 194 3.71 7.46 -27.03
CA LEU A 194 3.32 8.68 -27.74
C LEU A 194 4.42 9.75 -27.74
N PHE A 195 5.15 9.87 -26.64
CA PHE A 195 6.23 10.86 -26.51
C PHE A 195 7.39 10.55 -27.45
N HIS A 196 7.87 9.30 -27.46
CA HIS A 196 8.99 8.88 -28.32
C HIS A 196 8.57 8.41 -29.70
N ARG A 197 7.29 8.05 -29.87
CA ARG A 197 6.74 7.45 -31.10
C ARG A 197 7.41 6.12 -31.48
N THR A 198 7.83 5.36 -30.48
CA THR A 198 8.52 4.07 -30.65
C THR A 198 8.02 3.03 -29.66
N ALA A 199 8.23 1.75 -29.99
CA ALA A 199 8.00 0.64 -29.05
C ALA A 199 8.99 0.69 -27.86
N GLU A 200 10.20 1.20 -28.08
CA GLU A 200 11.18 1.48 -27.03
C GLU A 200 10.61 2.45 -25.98
N GLY A 201 10.03 3.56 -26.44
CA GLY A 201 9.36 4.52 -25.56
C GLY A 201 8.19 3.93 -24.80
N ALA A 202 7.43 3.01 -25.43
CA ALA A 202 6.37 2.27 -24.75
C ALA A 202 6.92 1.43 -23.60
N LEU A 203 8.03 0.71 -23.82
CA LEU A 203 8.68 -0.10 -22.81
C LEU A 203 9.30 0.75 -21.69
N LEU A 204 9.98 1.85 -22.02
CA LEU A 204 10.45 2.83 -21.02
C LEU A 204 9.29 3.40 -20.20
N GLY A 205 8.16 3.66 -20.86
CA GLY A 205 6.87 4.00 -20.27
C GLY A 205 6.42 3.00 -19.21
N LEU A 206 6.30 1.74 -19.62
CA LEU A 206 5.89 0.63 -18.76
C LEU A 206 6.83 0.46 -17.54
N LEU A 207 8.14 0.51 -17.78
CA LEU A 207 9.15 0.27 -16.75
C LEU A 207 9.23 1.45 -15.78
N TRP A 208 9.54 2.65 -16.27
CA TRP A 208 9.81 3.81 -15.42
C TRP A 208 8.56 4.50 -14.91
N GLY A 209 7.45 4.49 -15.65
CA GLY A 209 6.20 5.09 -15.18
C GLY A 209 5.24 4.10 -14.51
N GLY A 210 5.33 2.80 -14.83
CA GLY A 210 4.46 1.76 -14.28
C GLY A 210 5.13 0.93 -13.18
N LEU A 211 6.03 0.02 -13.57
CA LEU A 211 6.55 -1.03 -12.70
C LEU A 211 7.51 -0.50 -11.62
N VAL A 212 8.40 0.44 -11.93
CA VAL A 212 9.35 1.00 -10.97
C VAL A 212 8.64 1.76 -9.84
N PRO A 213 7.70 2.69 -10.10
CA PRO A 213 6.92 3.34 -9.04
C PRO A 213 6.14 2.35 -8.16
N ILE A 214 5.49 1.34 -8.76
CA ILE A 214 4.80 0.28 -8.02
C ILE A 214 5.79 -0.45 -7.11
N CYS A 215 6.95 -0.86 -7.64
CA CYS A 215 8.00 -1.53 -6.88
C CYS A 215 8.48 -0.68 -5.70
N LEU A 216 8.74 0.62 -5.92
CA LEU A 216 9.17 1.55 -4.89
C LEU A 216 8.11 1.69 -3.79
N THR A 217 6.84 1.91 -4.15
CA THR A 217 5.78 2.01 -3.13
C THR A 217 5.62 0.71 -2.34
N GLN A 218 5.63 -0.45 -3.00
CA GLN A 218 5.59 -1.76 -2.34
C GLN A 218 6.69 -1.92 -1.31
N HIS A 219 7.95 -1.70 -1.70
CA HIS A 219 9.09 -1.84 -0.79
C HIS A 219 9.02 -0.86 0.37
N LEU A 220 8.55 0.36 0.14
CA LEU A 220 8.38 1.36 1.20
C LEU A 220 7.32 0.96 2.23
N PHE A 221 6.16 0.43 1.83
CA PHE A 221 5.14 -0.05 2.77
C PHE A 221 5.56 -1.34 3.48
N TRP A 222 6.23 -2.25 2.77
CA TRP A 222 6.84 -3.45 3.36
C TRP A 222 7.92 -3.08 4.39
N MET A 223 8.71 -2.04 4.11
CA MET A 223 9.66 -1.48 5.06
C MET A 223 8.96 -0.92 6.30
N ILE A 224 7.84 -0.21 6.17
CA ILE A 224 7.08 0.27 7.33
C ILE A 224 6.61 -0.90 8.19
N ASN A 225 6.08 -1.97 7.59
CA ASN A 225 5.63 -3.14 8.35
C ASN A 225 6.78 -3.88 9.06
N ALA A 226 7.94 -3.98 8.42
CA ALA A 226 9.08 -4.71 8.98
C ALA A 226 9.94 -3.87 9.94
N PHE A 227 10.39 -2.69 9.49
CA PHE A 227 11.25 -1.79 10.26
C PHE A 227 10.43 -1.00 11.29
N GLY A 228 9.25 -0.52 10.91
CA GLY A 228 8.38 0.27 11.78
C GLY A 228 7.83 -0.49 12.97
N HIS A 229 8.15 -1.77 13.15
CA HIS A 229 7.79 -2.58 14.33
C HIS A 229 9.01 -3.25 14.99
N ARG A 230 10.23 -2.84 14.61
CA ARG A 230 11.47 -3.44 15.12
C ARG A 230 12.62 -2.48 15.35
N ILE A 231 12.75 -1.46 14.50
CA ILE A 231 13.90 -0.56 14.49
C ILE A 231 13.42 0.89 14.60
N GLY A 232 14.04 1.66 15.48
CA GLY A 232 13.76 3.10 15.64
C GLY A 232 13.30 3.49 17.03
N ALA A 233 12.75 4.70 17.14
CA ALA A 233 12.36 5.30 18.41
C ALA A 233 10.92 4.94 18.81
N LYS A 234 10.66 4.77 20.10
CA LYS A 234 9.33 4.39 20.63
C LYS A 234 8.80 5.38 21.69
N PRO A 235 8.62 6.67 21.33
CA PRO A 235 8.27 7.72 22.30
C PRO A 235 6.94 7.50 23.02
N PHE A 236 6.03 6.70 22.47
CA PHE A 236 4.69 6.44 23.01
C PHE A 236 4.50 5.00 23.51
N ASN A 237 5.57 4.26 23.85
CA ASN A 237 5.48 2.86 24.30
C ASN A 237 4.42 2.62 25.39
N GLY A 238 4.31 3.52 26.37
CA GLY A 238 3.34 3.39 27.45
C GLY A 238 1.88 3.72 27.09
N ARG A 239 1.59 4.07 25.83
CA ARG A 239 0.25 4.46 25.36
C ARG A 239 -0.32 3.53 24.29
N ILE A 240 0.45 2.52 23.86
CA ILE A 240 0.08 1.64 22.75
C ILE A 240 0.32 0.17 23.10
N VAL A 241 -0.39 -0.71 22.39
CA VAL A 241 -0.06 -2.14 22.32
C VAL A 241 0.83 -2.38 21.09
N GLY A 242 1.73 -3.34 21.15
CA GLY A 242 2.66 -3.68 20.08
C GLY A 242 4.02 -2.99 20.16
N ASP A 243 4.90 -3.26 19.20
CA ASP A 243 6.27 -2.77 19.10
C ASP A 243 6.51 -1.77 17.96
N SER A 244 5.48 -1.00 17.59
CA SER A 244 5.66 0.05 16.57
C SER A 244 6.73 1.08 16.97
N ARG A 245 7.52 1.54 16.00
CA ARG A 245 8.70 2.42 16.13
C ARG A 245 8.74 3.44 15.01
N ASN A 246 9.27 4.61 15.33
CA ASN A 246 9.53 5.68 14.37
C ASN A 246 10.85 5.43 13.62
N CYS A 247 10.76 5.27 12.30
CA CYS A 247 11.88 5.26 11.36
C CYS A 247 11.90 6.58 10.58
N TRP A 248 12.65 7.57 11.07
CA TRP A 248 12.62 8.93 10.51
C TRP A 248 12.98 9.00 9.01
N TRP A 249 13.90 8.14 8.55
CA TRP A 249 14.34 8.10 7.14
C TRP A 249 13.25 7.56 6.21
N LEU A 250 12.26 6.82 6.73
CA LEU A 250 11.07 6.43 5.97
C LEU A 250 10.05 7.55 5.90
N ALA A 251 10.07 8.55 6.78
CA ALA A 251 9.00 9.54 6.88
C ALA A 251 8.78 10.32 5.58
N LEU A 252 9.84 10.81 4.93
CA LEU A 252 9.71 11.54 3.68
C LEU A 252 9.19 10.66 2.51
N PRO A 253 9.84 9.53 2.17
CA PRO A 253 9.38 8.70 1.06
C PRO A 253 8.06 7.98 1.31
N THR A 254 7.57 7.90 2.55
CA THR A 254 6.26 7.30 2.86
C THR A 254 5.20 8.32 3.24
N PHE A 255 5.44 9.59 2.93
CA PHE A 255 4.50 10.68 3.16
C PHE A 255 4.08 10.79 4.65
N GLY A 256 4.95 10.40 5.57
CA GLY A 256 4.79 10.51 7.01
C GLY A 256 4.67 9.16 7.74
N GLN A 257 4.54 8.02 7.05
CA GLN A 257 4.40 6.72 7.73
C GLN A 257 5.60 6.31 8.58
N GLY A 258 6.79 6.83 8.25
CA GLY A 258 7.98 6.62 9.08
C GLY A 258 7.78 7.01 10.55
N TRP A 259 6.82 7.87 10.89
CA TRP A 259 6.39 8.13 12.27
C TRP A 259 5.40 7.08 12.78
N HIS A 260 5.74 5.79 12.63
CA HIS A 260 4.81 4.68 12.86
C HIS A 260 4.38 4.55 14.32
N ASN A 261 5.27 4.79 15.28
CA ASN A 261 4.92 4.78 16.70
C ASN A 261 3.95 5.92 17.06
N ASN A 262 4.17 7.11 16.47
CA ASN A 262 3.25 8.23 16.65
C ASN A 262 1.87 7.90 16.08
N HIS A 263 1.85 7.28 14.90
CA HIS A 263 0.63 6.86 14.22
C HIS A 263 -0.14 5.81 15.03
N HIS A 264 0.53 4.77 15.53
CA HIS A 264 -0.10 3.77 16.40
C HIS A 264 -0.63 4.35 17.71
N ALA A 265 -0.01 5.42 18.22
CA ALA A 265 -0.49 6.13 19.41
C ALA A 265 -1.75 6.97 19.16
N ASP A 266 -1.99 7.38 17.92
CA ASP A 266 -3.11 8.22 17.55
C ASP A 266 -3.52 8.00 16.09
N PRO A 267 -4.09 6.81 15.77
CA PRO A 267 -4.28 6.38 14.39
C PRO A 267 -5.32 7.23 13.66
N GLY A 268 -6.26 7.84 14.40
CA GLY A 268 -7.29 8.71 13.86
C GLY A 268 -6.81 10.12 13.49
N CYS A 269 -5.56 10.49 13.82
CA CYS A 269 -5.02 11.79 13.52
C CYS A 269 -4.65 11.93 12.04
N ALA A 270 -4.98 13.07 11.44
CA ALA A 270 -4.63 13.40 10.06
C ALA A 270 -3.12 13.61 9.87
N THR A 271 -2.36 13.79 10.95
CA THR A 271 -0.91 13.85 10.93
C THR A 271 -0.30 12.76 11.80
N THR A 272 0.76 12.15 11.30
CA THR A 272 1.60 11.24 12.07
C THR A 272 2.69 11.99 12.84
N ARG A 273 2.84 13.30 12.62
CA ARG A 273 3.79 14.14 13.34
C ARG A 273 3.30 14.45 14.76
N LYS A 274 4.23 14.52 15.72
CA LYS A 274 4.02 14.96 17.11
C LYS A 274 4.99 16.06 17.53
N THR A 275 6.01 16.36 16.72
CA THR A 275 6.91 17.52 16.88
C THR A 275 7.04 18.32 15.57
N TRP A 276 7.51 19.57 15.64
CA TRP A 276 7.52 20.50 14.50
C TRP A 276 8.47 20.10 13.37
N TRP A 277 9.57 19.43 13.69
CA TRP A 277 10.61 19.02 12.73
C TRP A 277 10.25 17.73 11.98
N GLN A 278 9.23 16.99 12.44
CA GLN A 278 8.78 15.76 11.80
C GLN A 278 8.07 16.07 10.49
N LEU A 279 8.72 15.71 9.37
CA LEU A 279 8.16 15.86 8.03
C LEU A 279 7.01 14.88 7.82
N ASP A 280 5.90 15.39 7.33
CA ASP A 280 4.69 14.62 7.05
C ASP A 280 4.00 15.17 5.78
N PRO A 281 4.51 14.80 4.58
CA PRO A 281 3.92 15.21 3.31
C PRO A 281 2.43 14.85 3.17
N GLY A 282 1.99 13.72 3.74
CA GLY A 282 0.58 13.32 3.75
C GLY A 282 -0.30 14.34 4.48
N ALA A 283 0.16 14.86 5.62
CA ALA A 283 -0.55 15.92 6.33
C ALA A 283 -0.55 17.24 5.54
N TRP A 284 0.51 17.57 4.81
CA TRP A 284 0.54 18.76 3.97
C TRP A 284 -0.51 18.69 2.86
N LEU A 285 -0.66 17.53 2.23
CA LEU A 285 -1.73 17.28 1.24
C LEU A 285 -3.12 17.39 1.87
N ILE A 286 -3.34 16.80 3.05
CA ILE A 286 -4.64 16.92 3.73
C ILE A 286 -4.96 18.38 4.07
N ARG A 287 -3.99 19.17 4.53
CA ARG A 287 -4.17 20.63 4.76
C ARG A 287 -4.53 21.37 3.48
N LEU A 288 -3.90 21.01 2.36
CA LEU A 288 -4.23 21.60 1.06
C LEU A 288 -5.67 21.25 0.67
N PHE A 289 -6.07 19.98 0.78
CA PHE A 289 -7.44 19.55 0.49
C PHE A 289 -8.48 20.22 1.38
N GLU A 290 -8.18 20.43 2.66
CA GLU A 290 -9.03 21.17 3.59
C GLU A 290 -9.20 22.63 3.16
N ARG A 291 -8.10 23.32 2.82
CA ARG A 291 -8.14 24.71 2.32
C ARG A 291 -8.89 24.87 1.01
N LEU A 292 -8.83 23.87 0.13
CA LEU A 292 -9.55 23.86 -1.14
C LEU A 292 -11.02 23.42 -0.99
N GLY A 293 -11.47 23.08 0.23
CA GLY A 293 -12.84 22.60 0.48
C GLY A 293 -13.11 21.17 -0.01
N TRP A 294 -12.08 20.42 -0.39
CA TRP A 294 -12.18 19.03 -0.84
C TRP A 294 -12.20 18.02 0.32
N ALA A 295 -11.69 18.43 1.48
CA ALA A 295 -11.74 17.67 2.73
C ALA A 295 -12.43 18.48 3.83
N SER A 296 -13.11 17.78 4.72
CA SER A 296 -13.79 18.36 5.89
C SER A 296 -13.65 17.44 7.10
N ALA A 297 -14.03 17.94 8.28
CA ALA A 297 -13.96 17.20 9.55
C ALA A 297 -12.58 16.56 9.79
N VAL A 298 -11.51 17.31 9.51
CA VAL A 298 -10.12 16.85 9.65
C VAL A 298 -9.74 16.80 11.12
N LYS A 299 -9.19 15.68 11.57
CA LYS A 299 -8.76 15.46 12.95
C LYS A 299 -7.28 15.77 13.10
N TRP A 300 -6.96 17.02 13.46
CA TRP A 300 -5.56 17.43 13.71
C TRP A 300 -5.08 17.13 15.14
N LYS A 301 -5.99 16.72 16.02
CA LYS A 301 -5.79 16.36 17.43
C LYS A 301 -6.80 15.29 17.83
#